data_AF-A0A365Y1J2-F1
#
_entry.id   AF-A0A365Y1J2-F1
#
_cell.length_a   1.000
_cell.length_b   1.000
_cell.length_c   1.000
_cell.angle_alpha   90.00
_cell.angle_beta   90.00
_cell.angle_gamma   90.00
#
_symmetry.space_group_name_H-M   'P 1'
#
loop_
_entity.id
_entity.type
_entity.pdbx_description
1 polymer ?
#
loop_
_entity_poly.entity_id
_entity_poly.type
_entity_poly.pdbx_seq_one_letter_code
_entity_poly.pdbx_strand_id
1 'polypeptide(L)'
;MLNKITPTALHTTGAKLEDYSHELLLKPLSHHEKCTFHAISSYNTKGLHHAKGGRLHQADHYFTRSKHYMDKLPIHTHLWHVLQLDYLLKKTYYLYKTRNLSAATAMVEDTMLLFKHMEAKGYHHLFFERIQQYHHVAHIAFAGGKAAQAVQTASQILIFLLSGSAPLLPDLKIPAAEHAAYYQQRGNLSFYQVMPQTLKQLTKQLHGPLFLHHAHHFLVDLIPAVQHYQPRTTEQELIRNYVMLFESFCLQQYSTFHQQASAFLEADNGFPDDARISLQLFVQAARKALQGMVN
;
A
#
# COMPACT_ATOMS: atom_id res chain seq x y z
N MET A 1 15.33 8.26 -22.86
CA MET A 1 15.34 6.85 -23.31
C MET A 1 15.13 5.97 -22.09
N LEU A 2 13.91 5.48 -21.87
CA LEU A 2 13.61 4.54 -20.78
C LEU A 2 13.85 3.13 -21.32
N ASN A 3 15.00 2.55 -20.98
CA ASN A 3 15.33 1.16 -21.28
C ASN A 3 14.32 0.22 -20.63
N LYS A 4 14.13 -0.95 -21.25
CA LYS A 4 13.32 -2.08 -20.75
C LYS A 4 13.46 -2.22 -19.23
N ILE A 5 12.33 -2.04 -18.54
CA ILE A 5 12.22 -2.09 -17.09
C ILE A 5 12.06 -3.57 -16.69
N THR A 6 13.09 -4.14 -16.08
CA THR A 6 13.04 -5.45 -15.40
C THR A 6 12.52 -5.30 -13.95
N PRO A 7 12.07 -6.36 -13.25
CA PRO A 7 11.53 -6.29 -11.88
C PRO A 7 12.43 -5.58 -10.86
N THR A 8 13.76 -5.67 -11.02
CA THR A 8 14.76 -4.93 -10.24
C THR A 8 14.58 -3.41 -10.33
N ALA A 9 14.05 -2.92 -11.45
CA ALA A 9 13.78 -1.51 -11.65
C ALA A 9 12.56 -1.03 -10.85
N LEU A 10 11.55 -1.83 -10.52
CA LEU A 10 10.40 -1.38 -9.71
C LEU A 10 10.79 -1.09 -8.25
N HIS A 11 11.54 -1.98 -7.59
CA HIS A 11 12.02 -1.75 -6.22
C HIS A 11 13.07 -0.63 -6.15
N THR A 12 14.00 -0.60 -7.11
CA THR A 12 15.00 0.47 -7.20
C THR A 12 14.34 1.82 -7.52
N THR A 13 13.24 1.83 -8.29
CA THR A 13 12.46 3.04 -8.55
C THR A 13 11.64 3.43 -7.33
N GLY A 14 11.03 2.48 -6.60
CA GLY A 14 10.31 2.74 -5.36
C GLY A 14 11.17 3.44 -4.31
N ALA A 15 12.35 2.89 -4.00
CA ALA A 15 13.29 3.48 -3.04
C ALA A 15 13.75 4.89 -3.49
N LYS A 16 14.09 5.06 -4.78
CA LYS A 16 14.47 6.37 -5.33
C LYS A 16 13.33 7.39 -5.28
N LEU A 17 12.09 6.95 -5.44
CA LEU A 17 10.91 7.81 -5.37
C LEU A 17 10.58 8.21 -3.92
N GLU A 18 10.80 7.31 -2.96
CA GLU A 18 10.72 7.60 -1.53
C GLU A 18 11.80 8.61 -1.12
N ASP A 19 13.06 8.39 -1.52
CA ASP A 19 14.18 9.31 -1.26
C ASP A 19 13.91 10.69 -1.87
N TYR A 20 13.47 10.74 -3.13
CA TYR A 20 13.10 11.99 -3.79
C TYR A 20 11.96 12.73 -3.06
N SER A 21 10.93 12.01 -2.63
CA SER A 21 9.81 12.60 -1.88
C SER A 21 10.29 13.13 -0.52
N HIS A 22 11.21 12.42 0.14
CA HIS A 22 11.81 12.85 1.39
C HIS A 22 12.68 14.10 1.22
N GLU A 23 13.49 14.17 0.16
CA GLU A 23 14.30 15.34 -0.16
C GLU A 23 13.42 16.58 -0.41
N LEU A 24 12.30 16.42 -1.12
CA LEU A 24 11.34 17.52 -1.34
C LEU A 24 10.73 18.01 -0.02
N LEU A 25 10.44 17.13 0.93
CA LEU A 25 9.95 17.50 2.26
C LEU A 25 11.00 18.28 3.06
N LEU A 26 12.27 17.88 3.00
CA LEU A 26 13.34 18.52 3.76
C LEU A 26 13.91 19.78 3.11
N LYS A 27 13.70 19.98 1.81
CA LYS A 27 14.26 21.12 1.04
C LYS A 27 14.07 22.49 1.70
N PRO A 28 12.88 22.85 2.23
CA PRO A 28 12.65 24.18 2.81
C PRO A 28 13.29 24.39 4.18
N LEU A 29 13.75 23.33 4.84
CA LEU A 29 14.36 23.45 6.16
C LEU A 29 15.74 24.11 6.06
N SER A 30 16.02 25.02 6.98
CA SER A 30 17.37 25.57 7.20
C SER A 30 18.34 24.47 7.64
N HIS A 31 19.65 24.74 7.56
CA HIS A 31 20.66 23.78 8.02
C HIS A 31 20.45 23.36 9.48
N HIS A 32 20.14 24.31 10.37
CA HIS A 32 19.89 24.03 11.79
C HIS A 32 18.65 23.15 11.99
N GLU A 33 17.57 23.41 11.25
CA GLU A 33 16.36 22.59 11.31
C GLU A 33 16.60 21.18 10.75
N LYS A 34 17.42 21.01 9.70
CA LYS A 34 17.82 19.69 9.19
C LYS A 34 18.61 18.91 10.24
N CYS A 35 19.56 19.56 10.92
CA CYS A 35 20.29 18.93 12.02
C CYS A 35 19.34 18.47 13.15
N THR A 36 18.37 19.31 13.50
CA THR A 36 17.33 18.98 14.48
C THR A 36 16.46 17.81 14.01
N PHE A 37 16.03 17.84 12.75
CA PHE A 37 15.28 16.77 12.11
C PHE A 37 16.02 15.44 12.21
N HIS A 38 17.28 15.38 11.77
CA HIS A 38 18.07 14.16 11.80
C HIS A 38 18.30 13.63 13.22
N ALA A 39 18.56 14.52 14.19
CA ALA A 39 18.74 14.13 15.58
C ALA A 39 17.48 13.45 16.15
N ILE A 40 16.30 14.05 15.94
CA ILE A 40 15.02 13.52 16.45
C ILE A 40 14.58 12.28 15.65
N SER A 41 14.65 12.32 14.31
CA SER A 41 14.29 11.20 13.43
C SER A 41 15.17 9.96 13.67
N SER A 42 16.41 10.13 14.16
CA SER A 42 17.24 9.00 14.58
C SER A 42 16.58 8.17 15.68
N TYR A 43 15.83 8.78 16.60
CA TYR A 43 15.05 8.08 17.62
C TYR A 43 13.88 7.32 17.00
N ASN A 44 13.14 7.94 16.07
CA ASN A 44 12.06 7.26 15.35
C ASN A 44 12.58 6.04 14.59
N THR A 45 13.70 6.17 13.90
CA THR A 45 14.35 5.10 13.14
C THR A 45 14.82 3.96 14.04
N LYS A 46 15.44 4.27 15.20
CA LYS A 46 15.76 3.27 16.22
C LYS A 46 14.49 2.58 16.74
N GLY A 47 13.45 3.35 17.07
CA GLY A 47 12.14 2.83 17.49
C GLY A 47 11.58 1.81 16.50
N LEU A 48 11.55 2.16 15.21
CA LEU A 48 11.12 1.26 14.14
C LEU A 48 12.00 0.01 14.05
N HIS A 49 13.32 0.15 14.07
CA HIS A 49 14.25 -0.98 13.99
C HIS A 49 14.03 -1.97 15.14
N HIS A 50 13.91 -1.47 16.37
CA HIS A 50 13.62 -2.30 17.54
C HIS A 50 12.24 -2.97 17.45
N ALA A 51 11.22 -2.28 16.93
CA ALA A 51 9.89 -2.86 16.70
C ALA A 51 9.92 -3.98 15.65
N LYS A 52 10.65 -3.79 14.54
CA LYS A 52 10.86 -4.82 13.50
C LYS A 52 11.58 -6.05 14.08
N GLY A 53 12.57 -5.83 14.94
CA GLY A 53 13.32 -6.88 15.65
C GLY A 53 12.63 -7.48 16.88
N GLY A 54 11.36 -7.12 17.16
CA GLY A 54 10.59 -7.67 18.29
C GLY A 54 10.98 -7.14 19.68
N ARG A 55 11.92 -6.19 19.78
CA ARG A 55 12.36 -5.57 21.05
C ARG A 55 11.43 -4.42 21.44
N LEU A 56 10.18 -4.76 21.76
CA LEU A 56 9.08 -3.79 21.92
C LEU A 56 9.32 -2.76 23.03
N HIS A 57 9.88 -3.17 24.18
CA HIS A 57 10.22 -2.22 25.26
C HIS A 57 11.24 -1.17 24.81
N GLN A 58 12.28 -1.58 24.08
CA GLN A 58 13.28 -0.64 23.54
C GLN A 58 12.68 0.25 22.46
N ALA A 59 11.77 -0.29 21.64
CA ALA A 59 11.04 0.51 20.66
C ALA A 59 10.24 1.62 21.35
N ASP A 60 9.50 1.29 22.41
CA ASP A 60 8.69 2.25 23.14
C ASP A 60 9.51 3.36 23.81
N HIS A 61 10.65 3.00 24.41
CA HIS A 61 11.62 3.95 24.96
C HIS A 61 12.05 4.99 23.92
N TYR A 62 12.40 4.54 22.70
CA TYR A 62 12.83 5.45 21.64
C TYR A 62 11.72 6.34 21.11
N PHE A 63 10.51 5.80 20.94
CA PHE A 63 9.37 6.61 20.53
C PHE A 63 8.98 7.64 21.60
N THR A 64 9.03 7.26 22.88
CA THR A 64 8.76 8.17 24.01
C THR A 64 9.78 9.31 24.05
N ARG A 65 11.07 9.01 23.86
CA ARG A 65 12.11 10.05 23.76
C ARG A 65 11.89 10.97 22.57
N SER A 66 11.57 10.43 21.40
CA SER A 66 11.30 11.24 20.21
C SER A 66 10.14 12.21 20.46
N LYS A 67 9.02 11.70 20.99
CA LYS A 67 7.87 12.52 21.36
C LYS A 67 8.22 13.62 22.36
N HIS A 68 9.00 13.30 23.39
CA HIS A 68 9.45 14.30 24.38
C HIS A 68 10.24 15.46 23.75
N TYR A 69 11.06 15.21 22.73
CA TYR A 69 11.77 16.28 22.01
C TYR A 69 10.86 17.02 21.04
N MET A 70 9.97 16.32 20.34
CA MET A 70 9.01 16.93 19.41
C MET A 70 8.02 17.87 20.12
N ASP A 71 7.59 17.51 21.34
CA ASP A 71 6.65 18.32 22.14
C ASP A 71 7.27 19.68 22.58
N LYS A 72 8.58 19.87 22.43
CA LYS A 72 9.28 21.15 22.68
C LYS A 72 9.37 22.05 21.45
N LEU A 73 9.03 21.54 20.27
CA LEU A 73 9.09 22.31 19.03
C LEU A 73 7.79 23.11 18.84
N PRO A 74 7.85 24.31 18.25
CA PRO A 74 6.64 25.08 17.96
C PRO A 74 5.75 24.31 16.98
N ILE A 75 4.54 23.98 17.46
CA ILE A 75 3.47 23.38 16.66
C ILE A 75 3.19 24.34 15.49
N HIS A 76 2.91 23.81 14.31
CA HIS A 76 2.69 24.53 13.04
C HIS A 76 3.93 24.92 12.21
N THR A 77 5.15 24.72 12.71
CA THR A 77 6.36 24.89 11.89
C THR A 77 6.49 23.78 10.83
N HIS A 78 7.19 24.05 9.72
CA HIS A 78 7.47 23.04 8.70
C HIS A 78 8.26 21.86 9.28
N LEU A 79 9.28 22.15 10.10
CA LEU A 79 10.04 21.14 10.84
C LEU A 79 9.12 20.23 11.68
N TRP A 80 8.18 20.82 12.43
CA TRP A 80 7.24 20.05 13.24
C TRP A 80 6.39 19.10 12.38
N HIS A 81 5.83 19.58 11.26
CA HIS A 81 5.02 18.73 10.37
C HIS A 81 5.82 17.56 9.78
N VAL A 82 7.06 17.80 9.33
CA VAL A 82 7.89 16.73 8.75
C VAL A 82 8.31 15.71 9.82
N LEU A 83 8.66 16.15 11.03
CA LEU A 83 8.92 15.24 12.16
C LEU A 83 7.68 14.48 12.60
N GLN A 84 6.51 15.13 12.57
CA GLN A 84 5.24 14.49 12.91
C GLN A 84 4.89 13.39 11.92
N LEU A 85 5.06 13.61 10.61
CA LEU A 85 4.92 12.55 9.60
C LEU A 85 5.88 11.39 9.87
N ASP A 86 7.17 11.68 10.11
CA ASP A 86 8.19 10.67 10.39
C ASP A 86 7.86 9.82 11.63
N TYR A 87 7.38 10.46 12.70
CA TYR A 87 6.98 9.83 13.95
C TYR A 87 5.72 8.96 13.76
N LEU A 88 4.64 9.52 13.21
CA LEU A 88 3.35 8.83 13.10
C LEU A 88 3.46 7.57 12.24
N LEU A 89 4.13 7.64 11.09
CA LEU A 89 4.33 6.49 10.19
C LEU A 89 5.07 5.35 10.90
N LYS A 90 6.13 5.68 11.64
CA LYS A 90 6.97 4.69 12.32
C LYS A 90 6.32 4.14 13.59
N LYS A 91 5.65 4.98 14.38
CA LYS A 91 4.96 4.58 15.60
C LYS A 91 3.71 3.74 15.30
N THR A 92 3.03 3.98 14.17
CA THR A 92 1.92 3.12 13.69
C THR A 92 2.36 1.67 13.58
N TYR A 93 3.54 1.40 12.99
CA TYR A 93 4.07 0.03 12.90
C TYR A 93 4.27 -0.60 14.29
N TYR A 94 4.79 0.16 15.25
CA TYR A 94 4.92 -0.30 16.63
C TYR A 94 3.55 -0.63 17.27
N LEU A 95 2.55 0.22 17.09
CA LEU A 95 1.19 -0.02 17.61
C LEU A 95 0.56 -1.26 16.98
N TYR A 96 0.74 -1.43 15.66
CA TYR A 96 0.34 -2.65 14.96
C TYR A 96 1.02 -3.90 15.53
N LYS A 97 2.35 -3.85 15.74
CA LYS A 97 3.11 -4.97 16.32
C LYS A 97 2.72 -5.31 17.75
N THR A 98 2.35 -4.31 18.54
CA THR A 98 1.86 -4.49 19.92
C THR A 98 0.38 -4.84 20.00
N ARG A 99 -0.29 -5.07 18.85
CA ARG A 99 -1.74 -5.36 18.76
C ARG A 99 -2.65 -4.28 19.33
N ASN A 100 -2.15 -3.07 19.52
CA ASN A 100 -2.98 -1.91 19.82
C ASN A 100 -3.57 -1.34 18.51
N LEU A 101 -4.49 -2.11 17.91
CA LEU A 101 -5.02 -1.84 16.57
C LEU A 101 -5.84 -0.55 16.51
N SER A 102 -6.58 -0.23 17.57
CA SER A 102 -7.35 1.02 17.64
C SER A 102 -6.45 2.24 17.62
N ALA A 103 -5.38 2.25 18.41
CA ALA A 103 -4.40 3.34 18.38
C ALA A 103 -3.63 3.38 17.06
N ALA A 104 -3.33 2.22 16.46
CA ALA A 104 -2.71 2.16 15.14
C ALA A 104 -3.62 2.80 14.07
N THR A 105 -4.91 2.50 14.06
CA THR A 105 -5.88 3.10 13.13
C THR A 105 -5.98 4.60 13.32
N ALA A 106 -6.15 5.08 14.56
CA ALA A 106 -6.20 6.52 14.84
C ALA A 106 -4.94 7.24 14.36
N MET A 107 -3.76 6.63 14.53
CA MET A 107 -2.50 7.21 14.07
C MET A 107 -2.37 7.25 12.54
N VAL A 108 -2.94 6.27 11.84
CA VAL A 108 -3.04 6.29 10.36
C VAL A 108 -3.98 7.41 9.91
N GLU A 109 -5.10 7.61 10.59
CA GLU A 109 -6.04 8.70 10.32
C GLU A 109 -5.39 10.09 10.54
N ASP A 110 -4.68 10.27 11.66
CA ASP A 110 -3.89 11.48 11.92
C ASP A 110 -2.85 11.73 10.82
N THR A 111 -2.20 10.67 10.35
CA THR A 111 -1.23 10.74 9.25
C THR A 111 -1.91 11.18 7.95
N MET A 112 -3.10 10.64 7.63
CA MET A 112 -3.86 11.03 6.44
C MET A 112 -4.30 12.49 6.49
N LEU A 113 -4.72 12.99 7.66
CA LEU A 113 -5.06 14.41 7.85
C LEU A 113 -3.84 15.31 7.65
N LEU A 114 -2.69 14.90 8.19
CA LEU A 114 -1.45 15.66 8.01
C LEU A 114 -0.99 15.66 6.55
N PHE A 115 -1.11 14.54 5.82
CA PHE A 115 -0.83 14.51 4.38
C PHE A 115 -1.75 15.45 3.61
N LYS A 116 -3.07 15.46 3.87
CA LYS A 116 -4.00 16.40 3.24
C LYS A 116 -3.61 17.86 3.48
N HIS A 117 -3.23 18.19 4.71
CA HIS A 117 -2.77 19.54 5.06
C HIS A 117 -1.49 19.93 4.30
N MET A 118 -0.55 19.00 4.16
CA MET A 118 0.69 19.23 3.40
C MET A 118 0.43 19.31 1.89
N GLU A 119 -0.45 18.47 1.34
CA GLU A 119 -0.90 18.54 -0.06
C GLU A 119 -1.49 19.92 -0.38
N ALA A 120 -2.33 20.47 0.52
CA ALA A 120 -2.90 21.81 0.36
C ALA A 120 -1.84 22.94 0.39
N LYS A 121 -0.63 22.67 0.88
CA LYS A 121 0.53 23.57 0.86
C LYS A 121 1.46 23.36 -0.33
N GLY A 122 1.06 22.53 -1.31
CA GLY A 122 1.84 22.26 -2.53
C GLY A 122 2.65 20.97 -2.52
N TYR A 123 2.58 20.15 -1.46
CA TYR A 123 3.27 18.85 -1.41
C TYR A 123 2.47 17.74 -2.10
N HIS A 124 2.07 17.95 -3.36
CA HIS A 124 1.19 17.03 -4.08
C HIS A 124 1.78 15.62 -4.28
N HIS A 125 3.12 15.47 -4.22
CA HIS A 125 3.77 14.16 -4.27
C HIS A 125 3.38 13.22 -3.11
N LEU A 126 2.90 13.77 -1.98
CA LEU A 126 2.43 12.99 -0.82
C LEU A 126 1.09 12.29 -1.07
N PHE A 127 0.41 12.60 -2.18
CA PHE A 127 -0.84 11.97 -2.57
C PHE A 127 -0.77 10.42 -2.53
N PHE A 128 0.32 9.83 -3.04
CA PHE A 128 0.50 8.38 -3.01
C PHE A 128 0.84 7.83 -1.62
N GLU A 129 1.43 8.65 -0.74
CA GLU A 129 1.64 8.27 0.66
C GLU A 129 0.31 8.15 1.42
N ARG A 130 -0.70 8.96 1.03
CA ARG A 130 -2.07 8.85 1.53
C ARG A 130 -2.78 7.60 1.01
N ILE A 131 -2.58 7.22 -0.26
CA ILE A 131 -3.04 5.91 -0.77
C ILE A 131 -2.42 4.76 0.04
N GLN A 132 -1.13 4.84 0.35
CA GLN A 132 -0.47 3.85 1.20
C GLN A 132 -1.04 3.79 2.62
N GLN A 133 -1.52 4.92 3.17
CA GLN A 133 -2.20 4.91 4.47
C GLN A 133 -3.55 4.20 4.42
N TYR A 134 -4.34 4.35 3.36
CA TYR A 134 -5.56 3.55 3.17
C TYR A 134 -5.24 2.05 3.12
N HIS A 135 -4.14 1.68 2.48
CA HIS A 135 -3.68 0.29 2.47
C HIS A 135 -3.27 -0.19 3.87
N HIS A 136 -2.64 0.66 4.70
CA HIS A 136 -2.38 0.35 6.11
C HIS A 136 -3.67 0.14 6.93
N VAL A 137 -4.73 0.91 6.67
CA VAL A 137 -6.05 0.66 7.28
C VAL A 137 -6.55 -0.74 6.94
N ALA A 138 -6.46 -1.16 5.68
CA ALA A 138 -6.84 -2.52 5.27
C ALA A 138 -6.00 -3.59 6.00
N HIS A 139 -4.69 -3.39 6.12
CA HIS A 139 -3.81 -4.30 6.86
C HIS A 139 -4.16 -4.41 8.35
N ILE A 140 -4.45 -3.28 9.00
CA ILE A 140 -4.88 -3.26 10.41
C ILE A 140 -6.24 -3.97 10.55
N ALA A 141 -7.17 -3.76 9.62
CA ALA A 141 -8.47 -4.43 9.61
C ALA A 141 -8.32 -5.95 9.46
N PHE A 142 -7.47 -6.43 8.55
CA PHE A 142 -7.12 -7.86 8.46
C PHE A 142 -6.58 -8.39 9.79
N ALA A 143 -5.60 -7.70 10.39
CA ALA A 143 -5.02 -8.11 11.67
C ALA A 143 -6.00 -8.10 12.85
N GLY A 144 -7.10 -7.36 12.74
CA GLY A 144 -8.21 -7.31 13.69
C GLY A 144 -9.37 -8.25 13.36
N GLY A 145 -9.23 -9.16 12.39
CA GLY A 145 -10.28 -10.10 12.00
C GLY A 145 -11.43 -9.48 11.19
N LYS A 146 -11.29 -8.23 10.75
CA LYS A 146 -12.31 -7.50 9.97
C LYS A 146 -12.08 -7.66 8.47
N ALA A 147 -12.08 -8.91 8.00
CA ALA A 147 -11.75 -9.23 6.60
C ALA A 147 -12.64 -8.50 5.59
N ALA A 148 -13.95 -8.38 5.85
CA ALA A 148 -14.89 -7.65 5.00
C ALA A 148 -14.49 -6.18 4.80
N GLN A 149 -14.18 -5.47 5.89
CA GLN A 149 -13.72 -4.08 5.84
C GLN A 149 -12.37 -3.96 5.11
N ALA A 150 -11.47 -4.91 5.34
CA ALA A 150 -10.16 -4.92 4.73
C ALA A 150 -10.23 -5.10 3.20
N VAL A 151 -11.01 -6.07 2.72
CA VAL A 151 -11.17 -6.30 1.26
C VAL A 151 -11.89 -5.15 0.57
N GLN A 152 -12.89 -4.55 1.22
CA GLN A 152 -13.59 -3.39 0.69
C GLN A 152 -12.62 -2.19 0.56
N THR A 153 -11.81 -1.93 1.58
CA THR A 153 -10.83 -0.84 1.53
C THR A 153 -9.81 -1.09 0.42
N ALA A 154 -9.26 -2.30 0.33
CA ALA A 154 -8.28 -2.67 -0.69
C ALA A 154 -8.85 -2.61 -2.12
N SER A 155 -10.08 -3.09 -2.34
CA SER A 155 -10.71 -3.04 -3.66
C SER A 155 -10.93 -1.59 -4.09
N GLN A 156 -11.39 -0.72 -3.19
CA GLN A 156 -11.61 0.69 -3.49
C GLN A 156 -10.32 1.43 -3.86
N ILE A 157 -9.19 1.09 -3.23
CA ILE A 157 -7.88 1.62 -3.63
C ILE A 157 -7.56 1.20 -5.07
N LEU A 158 -7.76 -0.06 -5.42
CA LEU A 158 -7.47 -0.56 -6.77
C LEU A 158 -8.44 0.01 -7.82
N ILE A 159 -9.74 0.14 -7.50
CA ILE A 159 -10.72 0.81 -8.35
C ILE A 159 -10.32 2.26 -8.59
N PHE A 160 -9.88 2.97 -7.55
CA PHE A 160 -9.38 4.34 -7.67
C PHE A 160 -8.15 4.40 -8.59
N LEU A 161 -7.21 3.48 -8.45
CA LEU A 161 -6.00 3.43 -9.29
C LEU A 161 -6.30 3.11 -10.76
N LEU A 162 -7.35 2.33 -11.03
CA LEU A 162 -7.78 1.97 -12.40
C LEU A 162 -8.64 3.06 -13.05
N SER A 163 -9.61 3.61 -12.33
CA SER A 163 -10.64 4.49 -12.89
C SER A 163 -10.47 5.98 -12.56
N GLY A 164 -9.56 6.31 -11.64
CA GLY A 164 -9.34 7.66 -11.13
C GLY A 164 -10.39 8.14 -10.12
N SER A 165 -11.34 7.29 -9.75
CA SER A 165 -12.38 7.60 -8.75
C SER A 165 -12.80 6.34 -7.98
N ALA A 166 -13.18 6.50 -6.72
CA ALA A 166 -13.77 5.41 -5.94
C ALA A 166 -14.77 5.99 -4.93
N PRO A 167 -16.00 5.47 -4.83
CA PRO A 167 -17.04 6.02 -3.95
C PRO A 167 -16.62 6.12 -2.48
N LEU A 168 -15.81 5.18 -2.00
CA LEU A 168 -15.40 5.12 -0.60
C LEU A 168 -14.08 5.85 -0.30
N LEU A 169 -13.47 6.48 -1.31
CA LEU A 169 -12.27 7.32 -1.16
C LEU A 169 -12.51 8.72 -1.75
N PRO A 170 -13.56 9.44 -1.32
CA PRO A 170 -14.00 10.69 -1.97
C PRO A 170 -13.00 11.86 -1.82
N ASP A 171 -12.08 11.73 -0.87
CA ASP A 171 -11.03 12.68 -0.59
C ASP A 171 -9.78 12.47 -1.49
N LEU A 172 -9.68 11.34 -2.18
CA LEU A 172 -8.66 11.12 -3.20
C LEU A 172 -9.12 11.76 -4.51
N LYS A 173 -8.42 12.82 -4.92
CA LYS A 173 -8.56 13.44 -6.24
C LYS A 173 -7.17 13.50 -6.84
N ILE A 174 -7.00 12.92 -8.03
CA ILE A 174 -5.72 12.99 -8.75
C ILE A 174 -5.37 14.48 -8.91
N PRO A 175 -4.22 14.94 -8.40
CA PRO A 175 -3.80 16.33 -8.57
C PRO A 175 -3.74 16.68 -10.06
N ALA A 176 -4.13 17.91 -10.41
CA ALA A 176 -4.18 18.36 -11.80
C ALA A 176 -2.77 18.38 -12.43
N ALA A 177 -2.42 17.26 -13.07
CA ALA A 177 -1.53 17.07 -14.22
C ALA A 177 -0.12 17.69 -14.27
N GLU A 178 0.46 18.27 -13.21
CA GLU A 178 1.81 18.84 -13.32
C GLU A 178 2.91 17.78 -13.59
N HIS A 179 2.67 16.49 -13.33
CA HIS A 179 3.63 15.42 -13.67
C HIS A 179 2.96 14.08 -14.05
N ALA A 180 2.16 14.05 -15.12
CA ALA A 180 1.37 12.86 -15.51
C ALA A 180 2.17 11.53 -15.53
N ALA A 181 3.42 11.54 -16.02
CA ALA A 181 4.28 10.36 -16.04
C ALA A 181 4.69 9.88 -14.63
N TYR A 182 4.96 10.80 -13.70
CA TYR A 182 5.28 10.46 -12.31
C TYR A 182 4.06 9.82 -11.62
N TYR A 183 2.88 10.43 -11.76
CA TYR A 183 1.66 9.89 -11.17
C TYR A 183 1.29 8.53 -11.77
N GLN A 184 1.49 8.36 -13.07
CA GLN A 184 1.29 7.08 -13.73
C GLN A 184 2.21 6.00 -13.14
N GLN A 185 3.51 6.29 -13.01
CA GLN A 185 4.47 5.32 -12.48
C GLN A 185 4.18 4.98 -11.01
N ARG A 186 3.87 5.97 -10.17
CA ARG A 186 3.47 5.75 -8.77
C ARG A 186 2.14 5.00 -8.65
N GLY A 187 1.21 5.23 -9.56
CA GLY A 187 -0.06 4.49 -9.64
C GLY A 187 0.16 3.01 -9.92
N ASN A 188 0.99 2.68 -10.92
CA ASN A 188 1.35 1.31 -11.25
C ASN A 188 2.07 0.62 -10.08
N LEU A 189 3.03 1.30 -9.45
CA LEU A 189 3.72 0.81 -8.24
C LEU A 189 2.74 0.52 -7.10
N SER A 190 1.81 1.44 -6.83
CA SER A 190 0.80 1.27 -5.78
C SER A 190 -0.11 0.08 -6.07
N PHE A 191 -0.49 -0.13 -7.33
CA PHE A 191 -1.27 -1.29 -7.76
C PHE A 191 -0.55 -2.60 -7.44
N TYR A 192 0.72 -2.71 -7.84
CA TYR A 192 1.56 -3.89 -7.57
C TYR A 192 1.94 -4.07 -6.09
N GLN A 193 1.74 -3.06 -5.25
CA GLN A 193 1.85 -3.20 -3.80
C GLN A 193 0.54 -3.68 -3.19
N VAL A 194 -0.60 -3.07 -3.55
CA VAL A 194 -1.90 -3.34 -2.92
C VAL A 194 -2.47 -4.69 -3.34
N MET A 195 -2.51 -4.98 -4.64
CA MET A 195 -3.16 -6.20 -5.16
C MET A 195 -2.44 -7.46 -4.64
N PRO A 196 -1.12 -7.66 -4.86
CA PRO A 196 -0.41 -8.83 -4.35
C PRO A 196 -0.44 -8.99 -2.84
N GLN A 197 -0.32 -7.89 -2.08
CA GLN A 197 -0.36 -7.97 -0.61
C GLN A 197 -1.74 -8.39 -0.12
N THR A 198 -2.82 -7.86 -0.71
CA THR A 198 -4.19 -8.26 -0.36
C THR A 198 -4.44 -9.73 -0.65
N LEU A 199 -4.03 -10.24 -1.82
CA LEU A 199 -4.12 -11.67 -2.15
C LEU A 199 -3.32 -12.54 -1.16
N LYS A 200 -2.09 -12.13 -0.80
CA LYS A 200 -1.27 -12.83 0.22
C LYS A 200 -1.97 -12.82 1.59
N GLN A 201 -2.63 -11.74 2.00
CA GLN A 201 -3.37 -11.70 3.27
C GLN A 201 -4.58 -12.61 3.25
N LEU A 202 -5.37 -12.60 2.17
CA LEU A 202 -6.53 -13.49 1.99
C LEU A 202 -6.12 -14.96 2.12
N THR A 203 -5.07 -15.37 1.40
CA THR A 203 -4.58 -16.77 1.40
C THR A 203 -3.99 -17.20 2.74
N LYS A 204 -3.38 -16.26 3.47
CA LYS A 204 -2.76 -16.53 4.78
C LYS A 204 -3.76 -16.60 5.92
N GLN A 205 -4.81 -15.77 5.88
CA GLN A 205 -5.71 -15.58 7.02
C GLN A 205 -7.05 -16.32 6.89
N LEU A 206 -7.43 -16.70 5.67
CA LEU A 206 -8.72 -17.32 5.39
C LEU A 206 -8.53 -18.66 4.66
N HIS A 207 -9.44 -19.59 4.92
CA HIS A 207 -9.41 -20.94 4.36
C HIS A 207 -10.80 -21.39 3.92
N GLY A 208 -10.85 -22.34 2.98
CA GLY A 208 -12.08 -22.96 2.53
C GLY A 208 -13.14 -21.96 2.02
N PRO A 209 -14.41 -22.09 2.43
CA PRO A 209 -15.49 -21.21 1.97
C PRO A 209 -15.28 -19.73 2.31
N LEU A 210 -14.68 -19.41 3.46
CA LEU A 210 -14.41 -18.02 3.86
C LEU A 210 -13.39 -17.35 2.94
N PHE A 211 -12.37 -18.09 2.49
CA PHE A 211 -11.44 -17.60 1.49
C PHE A 211 -12.15 -17.27 0.17
N LEU A 212 -12.97 -18.19 -0.35
CA LEU A 212 -13.69 -17.99 -1.61
C LEU A 212 -14.64 -16.79 -1.54
N HIS A 213 -15.39 -16.67 -0.44
CA HIS A 213 -16.32 -15.57 -0.21
C HIS A 213 -15.62 -14.21 -0.22
N HIS A 214 -14.57 -14.03 0.58
CA HIS A 214 -13.86 -12.76 0.66
C HIS A 214 -13.02 -12.46 -0.60
N ALA A 215 -12.47 -13.49 -1.25
CA ALA A 215 -11.81 -13.32 -2.53
C ALA A 215 -12.78 -12.83 -3.62
N HIS A 216 -13.98 -13.41 -3.69
CA HIS A 216 -15.02 -12.95 -4.61
C HIS A 216 -15.40 -11.49 -4.32
N HIS A 217 -15.67 -11.13 -3.07
CA HIS A 217 -15.99 -9.74 -2.70
C HIS A 217 -14.87 -8.75 -3.02
N PHE A 218 -13.62 -9.17 -2.90
CA PHE A 218 -12.47 -8.34 -3.27
C PHE A 218 -12.40 -8.08 -4.78
N LEU A 219 -12.70 -9.10 -5.59
CA LEU A 219 -12.45 -9.12 -7.04
C LEU A 219 -13.63 -8.65 -7.88
N VAL A 220 -14.87 -8.85 -7.43
CA VAL A 220 -16.09 -8.65 -8.26
C VAL A 220 -16.21 -7.22 -8.79
N ASP A 221 -15.87 -6.21 -7.98
CA ASP A 221 -15.95 -4.80 -8.37
C ASP A 221 -14.72 -4.34 -9.18
N LEU A 222 -13.62 -5.12 -9.17
CA LEU A 222 -12.41 -4.81 -9.93
C LEU A 222 -12.55 -5.15 -11.42
N ILE A 223 -13.32 -6.20 -11.75
CA ILE A 223 -13.58 -6.61 -13.13
C ILE A 223 -14.22 -5.48 -13.96
N PRO A 224 -15.35 -4.86 -13.56
CA PRO A 224 -15.91 -3.75 -14.33
C PRO A 224 -14.97 -2.53 -14.36
N ALA A 225 -14.26 -2.24 -13.27
CA ALA A 225 -13.29 -1.14 -13.24
C ALA A 225 -12.15 -1.33 -14.26
N VAL A 226 -11.64 -2.56 -14.40
CA VAL A 226 -10.56 -2.86 -15.35
C VAL A 226 -11.04 -2.97 -16.80
N GLN A 227 -12.29 -3.34 -17.03
CA GLN A 227 -12.88 -3.38 -18.37
C GLN A 227 -12.98 -1.97 -19.00
N HIS A 228 -13.21 -0.94 -18.17
CA HIS A 228 -13.20 0.45 -18.60
C HIS A 228 -11.80 1.10 -18.57
N TYR A 229 -10.78 0.39 -18.09
CA TYR A 229 -9.42 0.89 -18.03
C TYR A 229 -8.79 0.95 -19.43
N GLN A 230 -8.23 2.11 -19.79
CA GLN A 230 -7.57 2.33 -21.08
C GLN A 230 -6.04 2.33 -20.90
N PRO A 231 -5.38 1.17 -21.04
CA PRO A 231 -3.93 1.09 -20.89
C PRO A 231 -3.21 1.88 -22.00
N ARG A 232 -2.19 2.63 -21.60
CA ARG A 232 -1.34 3.43 -22.51
C ARG A 232 0.10 2.93 -22.58
N THR A 233 0.47 1.99 -21.70
CA THR A 233 1.80 1.39 -21.65
C THR A 233 1.71 -0.12 -21.48
N THR A 234 2.77 -0.84 -21.83
CA THR A 234 2.88 -2.30 -21.65
C THR A 234 2.65 -2.71 -20.19
N GLU A 235 3.10 -1.90 -19.23
CA GLU A 235 2.87 -2.17 -17.81
C GLU A 235 1.38 -2.06 -17.44
N GLN A 236 0.66 -1.10 -18.00
CA GLN A 236 -0.77 -0.94 -17.77
C GLN A 236 -1.58 -2.05 -18.47
N GLU A 237 -1.14 -2.50 -19.64
CA GLU A 237 -1.71 -3.68 -20.30
C GLU A 237 -1.50 -4.93 -19.44
N LEU A 238 -0.34 -5.05 -18.80
CA LEU A 238 -0.06 -6.15 -17.87
C LEU A 238 -0.95 -6.10 -16.62
N ILE A 239 -1.17 -4.91 -16.05
CA ILE A 239 -2.13 -4.70 -14.95
C ILE A 239 -3.54 -5.14 -15.38
N ARG A 240 -3.98 -4.71 -16.56
CA ARG A 240 -5.29 -5.07 -17.11
C ARG A 240 -5.42 -6.59 -17.23
N ASN A 241 -4.47 -7.23 -17.89
CA ASN A 241 -4.47 -8.67 -18.10
C ASN A 241 -4.43 -9.44 -16.78
N TYR A 242 -3.65 -8.96 -15.80
CA TYR A 242 -3.58 -9.57 -14.48
C TYR A 242 -4.91 -9.56 -13.72
N VAL A 243 -5.66 -8.45 -13.74
CA VAL A 243 -7.00 -8.39 -13.11
C VAL A 243 -8.00 -9.25 -13.87
N MET A 244 -7.96 -9.23 -15.21
CA MET A 244 -8.87 -10.00 -16.05
C MET A 244 -8.76 -11.51 -15.85
N LEU A 245 -7.61 -12.04 -15.39
CA LEU A 245 -7.49 -13.46 -15.00
C LEU A 245 -8.57 -13.88 -14.00
N PHE A 246 -8.97 -12.97 -13.11
CA PHE A 246 -9.92 -13.26 -12.05
C PHE A 246 -11.39 -13.24 -12.50
N GLU A 247 -11.68 -12.89 -13.76
CA GLU A 247 -13.04 -12.91 -14.30
C GLU A 247 -13.64 -14.32 -14.21
N SER A 248 -12.92 -15.33 -14.73
CA SER A 248 -13.35 -16.73 -14.62
C SER A 248 -13.44 -17.21 -13.16
N PHE A 249 -12.63 -16.67 -12.24
CA PHE A 249 -12.76 -16.97 -10.81
C PHE A 249 -14.08 -16.43 -10.25
N CYS A 250 -14.43 -15.18 -10.55
CA CYS A 250 -15.69 -14.57 -10.09
C CYS A 250 -16.92 -15.26 -10.69
N LEU A 251 -16.82 -15.74 -11.94
CA LEU A 251 -17.83 -16.55 -12.61
C LEU A 251 -17.87 -18.02 -12.13
N GLN A 252 -17.06 -18.39 -11.14
CA GLN A 252 -16.95 -19.76 -10.60
C GLN A 252 -16.47 -20.81 -11.64
N GLN A 253 -15.84 -20.35 -12.73
CA GLN A 253 -15.22 -21.18 -13.77
C GLN A 253 -13.78 -21.53 -13.37
N TYR A 254 -13.62 -22.24 -12.24
CA TYR A 254 -12.31 -22.43 -11.60
C TYR A 254 -11.28 -23.17 -12.45
N SER A 255 -11.70 -24.12 -13.29
CA SER A 255 -10.79 -24.81 -14.22
C SER A 255 -10.19 -23.84 -15.24
N THR A 256 -11.03 -23.00 -15.84
CA THR A 256 -10.61 -21.94 -16.78
C THR A 256 -9.67 -20.95 -16.10
N PHE A 257 -10.02 -20.49 -14.89
CA PHE A 257 -9.15 -19.62 -14.10
C PHE A 257 -7.77 -20.24 -13.87
N HIS A 258 -7.72 -21.51 -13.48
CA HIS A 258 -6.45 -22.22 -13.26
C HIS A 258 -5.60 -22.31 -14.52
N GLN A 259 -6.21 -22.62 -15.67
CA GLN A 259 -5.51 -22.71 -16.94
C GLN A 259 -4.94 -21.35 -17.36
N GLN A 260 -5.75 -20.29 -17.30
CA GLN A 260 -5.34 -18.92 -17.65
C GLN A 260 -4.24 -18.40 -16.71
N ALA A 261 -4.38 -18.61 -15.41
CA ALA A 261 -3.38 -18.20 -14.43
C ALA A 261 -2.05 -18.95 -14.63
N SER A 262 -2.08 -20.26 -14.90
CA SER A 262 -0.87 -21.02 -15.25
C SER A 262 -0.18 -20.46 -16.50
N ALA A 263 -0.93 -20.25 -17.58
CA ALA A 263 -0.38 -19.69 -18.83
C ALA A 263 0.23 -18.29 -18.61
N PHE A 264 -0.42 -17.44 -17.80
CA PHE A 264 0.10 -16.12 -17.46
C PHE A 264 1.39 -16.17 -16.64
N LEU A 265 1.51 -17.15 -15.72
CA LEU A 265 2.70 -17.34 -14.89
C LEU A 265 3.89 -17.90 -15.68
N GLU A 266 3.64 -18.67 -16.73
CA GLU A 266 4.65 -19.25 -17.63
C GLU A 266 5.16 -18.25 -18.69
N ALA A 267 4.36 -17.21 -19.00
CA ALA A 267 4.74 -16.18 -19.95
C ALA A 267 5.88 -15.28 -19.43
N ASP A 268 6.91 -15.05 -20.26
CA ASP A 268 7.93 -14.04 -20.00
C ASP A 268 7.40 -12.63 -20.34
N ASN A 269 6.54 -12.11 -19.48
CA ASN A 269 5.78 -10.87 -19.67
C ASN A 269 6.29 -9.70 -18.80
N GLY A 270 7.42 -9.86 -18.12
CA GLY A 270 7.95 -8.84 -17.20
C GLY A 270 7.15 -8.64 -15.91
N PHE A 271 6.25 -9.57 -15.56
CA PHE A 271 5.44 -9.49 -14.35
C PHE A 271 6.30 -9.49 -13.08
N PRO A 272 6.05 -8.60 -12.09
CA PRO A 272 6.88 -8.52 -10.89
C PRO A 272 6.85 -9.82 -10.07
N ASP A 273 8.01 -10.25 -9.58
CA ASP A 273 8.16 -11.53 -8.86
C ASP A 273 7.23 -11.64 -7.66
N ASP A 274 7.06 -10.57 -6.90
CA ASP A 274 6.17 -10.52 -5.74
C ASP A 274 4.70 -10.73 -6.12
N ALA A 275 4.28 -10.18 -7.27
CA ALA A 275 2.96 -10.37 -7.82
C ALA A 275 2.79 -11.80 -8.34
N ARG A 276 3.82 -12.35 -9.00
CA ARG A 276 3.87 -13.76 -9.45
C ARG A 276 3.66 -14.73 -8.29
N ILE A 277 4.41 -14.55 -7.20
CA ILE A 277 4.29 -15.37 -5.98
C ILE A 277 2.89 -15.24 -5.38
N SER A 278 2.32 -14.03 -5.32
CA SER A 278 0.96 -13.84 -4.79
C SER A 278 -0.10 -14.57 -5.60
N LEU A 279 -0.01 -14.55 -6.93
CA LEU A 279 -0.93 -15.24 -7.82
C LEU A 279 -0.80 -16.76 -7.67
N GLN A 280 0.42 -17.28 -7.58
CA GLN A 280 0.67 -18.71 -7.32
C GLN A 280 0.02 -19.18 -6.02
N LEU A 281 0.23 -18.43 -4.92
CA LEU A 281 -0.37 -18.75 -3.63
C LEU A 281 -1.90 -18.71 -3.69
N PHE A 282 -2.47 -17.72 -4.38
CA PHE A 282 -3.91 -17.61 -4.57
C PHE A 282 -4.49 -18.79 -5.36
N VAL A 283 -3.85 -19.16 -6.47
CA VAL A 283 -4.25 -20.32 -7.29
C VAL A 283 -4.23 -21.60 -6.45
N GLN A 284 -3.19 -21.81 -5.64
CA GLN A 284 -3.10 -22.96 -4.74
C GLN A 284 -4.17 -22.97 -3.67
N ALA A 285 -4.45 -21.80 -3.06
CA ALA A 285 -5.49 -21.66 -2.04
C ALA A 285 -6.88 -21.94 -2.62
N ALA A 286 -7.18 -21.43 -3.82
CA ALA A 286 -8.43 -21.71 -4.53
C ALA A 286 -8.60 -23.20 -4.82
N ARG A 287 -7.57 -23.90 -5.33
CA ARG A 287 -7.62 -25.36 -5.55
C ARG A 287 -7.94 -26.12 -4.26
N LYS A 288 -7.24 -25.79 -3.17
CA LYS A 288 -7.45 -26.44 -1.86
C LYS A 288 -8.84 -26.19 -1.30
N ALA A 289 -9.34 -24.96 -1.42
CA ALA A 289 -10.67 -24.60 -0.94
C ALA A 289 -11.76 -25.42 -1.67
N LEU A 290 -11.61 -25.62 -2.98
CA LEU A 290 -12.56 -26.40 -3.78
C LEU A 290 -12.50 -27.90 -3.48
N GLN A 291 -11.29 -28.46 -3.31
CA GLN A 291 -11.14 -29.87 -2.91
C GLN A 291 -11.78 -30.17 -1.55
N GLY A 292 -11.71 -29.23 -0.61
CA GLY A 292 -12.33 -29.34 0.71
C GLY A 292 -13.87 -29.21 0.71
N MET A 293 -14.49 -28.81 -0.40
CA MET A 293 -15.95 -28.76 -0.56
C MET A 293 -16.54 -30.03 -1.18
N VAL A 294 -15.69 -30.93 -1.70
CA VAL A 294 -16.09 -32.19 -2.35
C VAL A 294 -16.06 -33.38 -1.38
N ASN A 295 -15.60 -33.16 -0.14
CA ASN A 295 -15.62 -34.13 0.96
C ASN A 295 -16.61 -33.71 2.05
#